data_AF-D5GPE9-F1
#
_entry.id   AF-D5GPE9-F1
#
_cell.length_a   1.000
_cell.length_b   1.000
_cell.length_c   1.000
_cell.angle_alpha   90.00
_cell.angle_beta   90.00
_cell.angle_gamma   90.00
#
_symmetry.space_group_name_H-M   'P 1'
#
loop_
_entity.id
_entity.type
_entity.pdbx_description
1 polymer ?
#
loop_
_entity_poly.entity_id
_entity_poly.type
_entity_poly.pdbx_seq_one_letter_code
_entity_poly.pdbx_strand_id
1 'polypeptide(L)'
;MSDGQRQARFDHPPLTPSLCFTTGALKGFLRLSRSSIDDNISQNLNALSTPSKPAFDPTTTSTPYPIAPTRHLPAQTCRAFTEQILLPSWQSRSDVLNYCAAVATSDDPDDPDSIIRLVEGMVDKERVVDERLDPYSGRFFPRESRTEVLTRVVRNERMVENIVRERTWRIVKEKCGEFGALGEDWRGVLNAWRVRKGECEAAVIHGN
;
A
#
# COMPACT_ATOMS: atom_id res chain seq x y z
N MET A 1 -31.81 -17.01 -22.78
CA MET A 1 -31.92 -15.54 -22.67
C MET A 1 -31.43 -15.17 -21.29
N SER A 2 -30.32 -14.42 -21.27
CA SER A 2 -29.68 -13.64 -20.20
C SER A 2 -29.43 -14.30 -18.84
N ASP A 3 -28.21 -14.80 -18.72
CA ASP A 3 -27.52 -15.18 -17.49
C ASP A 3 -27.12 -13.90 -16.72
N GLY A 4 -27.62 -13.75 -15.50
CA GLY A 4 -27.40 -12.59 -14.65
C GLY A 4 -26.06 -12.69 -13.93
N GLN A 5 -25.01 -12.11 -14.51
CA GLN A 5 -23.75 -11.89 -13.81
C GLN A 5 -23.97 -10.88 -12.67
N ARG A 6 -24.30 -11.37 -11.47
CA ARG A 6 -24.05 -10.64 -10.22
C ARG A 6 -22.54 -10.50 -10.08
N GLN A 7 -22.02 -9.32 -10.36
CA GLN A 7 -20.72 -8.89 -9.85
C GLN A 7 -20.77 -9.05 -8.33
N ALA A 8 -20.05 -10.03 -7.79
CA ALA A 8 -19.78 -10.10 -6.37
C ALA A 8 -18.97 -8.84 -6.01
N ARG A 9 -19.64 -7.83 -5.46
CA ARG A 9 -18.97 -6.75 -4.76
C ARG A 9 -18.34 -7.41 -3.54
N PHE A 10 -17.03 -7.58 -3.57
CA PHE A 10 -16.29 -7.95 -2.37
C PHE A 10 -16.36 -6.73 -1.45
N ASP A 11 -17.36 -6.69 -0.58
CA ASP A 11 -17.45 -5.68 0.48
C ASP A 11 -16.27 -5.92 1.42
N HIS A 12 -15.26 -5.06 1.31
CA HIS A 12 -14.11 -5.12 2.21
C HIS A 12 -14.59 -4.86 3.64
N PRO A 13 -14.11 -5.62 4.65
CA PRO A 13 -14.46 -5.35 6.03
C PRO A 13 -14.08 -3.90 6.37
N PRO A 14 -14.96 -3.17 7.07
CA PRO A 14 -14.70 -1.77 7.38
C PRO A 14 -13.42 -1.64 8.21
N LEU A 15 -12.66 -0.57 7.98
CA LEU A 15 -11.47 -0.28 8.77
C LEU A 15 -11.87 0.05 10.21
N THR A 16 -11.26 -0.65 11.16
CA THR A 16 -11.49 -0.45 12.60
C THR A 16 -10.23 0.07 13.28
N PRO A 17 -10.34 0.86 14.37
CA PRO A 17 -9.17 1.34 15.11
C PRO A 17 -8.29 0.20 15.66
N SER A 18 -8.90 -0.96 15.97
CA SER A 18 -8.19 -2.13 16.48
C SER A 18 -7.13 -2.67 15.51
N LEU A 19 -7.35 -2.54 14.20
CA LEU A 19 -6.35 -2.86 13.17
C LEU A 19 -5.10 -1.97 13.31
N CYS A 20 -5.29 -0.68 13.62
CA CYS A 20 -4.19 0.28 13.72
C CYS A 20 -3.37 0.04 15.00
N PHE A 21 -4.03 -0.11 16.15
CA PHE A 21 -3.34 -0.33 17.43
C PHE A 21 -2.66 -1.71 17.52
N THR A 22 -3.12 -2.68 16.73
CA THR A 22 -2.41 -3.95 16.53
C THR A 22 -1.33 -3.76 15.46
N THR A 23 -0.24 -3.09 15.82
CA THR A 23 0.82 -2.71 14.85
C THR A 23 1.38 -3.89 14.05
N GLY A 24 1.41 -5.09 14.62
CA GLY A 24 1.76 -6.33 13.92
C GLY A 24 0.76 -6.70 12.81
N ALA A 25 -0.54 -6.53 13.04
CA ALA A 25 -1.58 -6.77 12.04
C ALA A 25 -1.51 -5.73 10.91
N LEU A 26 -1.33 -4.44 11.24
CA LEU A 26 -1.13 -3.38 10.25
C LEU A 26 0.08 -3.67 9.33
N LYS A 27 1.24 -3.98 9.93
CA LYS A 27 2.45 -4.34 9.17
C LYS A 27 2.26 -5.61 8.36
N GLY A 28 1.58 -6.61 8.92
CA GLY A 28 1.25 -7.86 8.26
C GLY A 28 0.41 -7.66 7.00
N PHE A 29 -0.65 -6.85 7.10
CA PHE A 29 -1.48 -6.45 5.97
C PHE A 29 -0.67 -5.76 4.87
N LEU A 30 0.13 -4.74 5.23
CA LEU A 30 0.93 -3.98 4.26
C LEU A 30 1.97 -4.88 3.57
N ARG A 31 2.64 -5.75 4.33
CA ARG A 31 3.59 -6.73 3.79
C ARG A 31 2.92 -7.70 2.82
N LEU A 32 1.77 -8.27 3.21
CA LEU A 32 1.03 -9.20 2.35
C LEU A 32 0.57 -8.51 1.05
N SER A 33 0.01 -7.31 1.16
CA SER A 33 -0.42 -6.53 -0.01
C SER A 33 0.75 -6.24 -0.95
N ARG A 34 1.91 -5.81 -0.43
CA ARG A 34 3.13 -5.60 -1.23
C ARG A 34 3.61 -6.89 -1.89
N SER A 35 3.64 -8.01 -1.16
CA SER A 35 4.09 -9.31 -1.71
C SER A 35 3.19 -9.83 -2.83
N SER A 36 1.90 -9.49 -2.80
CA SER A 36 0.95 -9.94 -3.82
C SER A 36 1.16 -9.28 -5.18
N ILE A 37 1.69 -8.05 -5.21
CA ILE A 37 1.77 -7.25 -6.45
C ILE A 37 3.17 -6.68 -6.68
N ASP A 38 3.70 -5.91 -5.72
CA ASP A 38 4.91 -5.11 -5.87
C ASP A 38 6.19 -5.96 -5.82
N ASP A 39 6.33 -6.86 -4.85
CA ASP A 39 7.57 -7.67 -4.71
C ASP A 39 7.77 -8.60 -5.92
N ASN A 40 6.66 -9.07 -6.50
CA ASN A 40 6.63 -9.94 -7.67
C ASN A 40 6.28 -9.19 -8.96
N ILE A 41 6.45 -7.86 -9.01
CA ILE A 41 6.03 -7.03 -10.16
C ILE A 41 6.61 -7.53 -11.49
N SER A 42 7.89 -7.92 -11.52
CA SER A 42 8.52 -8.45 -12.73
C SER A 42 7.86 -9.75 -13.19
N GLN A 43 7.50 -10.64 -12.26
CA GLN A 43 6.84 -11.90 -12.58
C GLN A 43 5.42 -11.65 -13.08
N ASN A 44 4.68 -10.77 -12.41
CA ASN A 44 3.33 -10.35 -12.80
C ASN A 44 3.33 -9.78 -14.22
N LEU A 45 4.27 -8.88 -14.54
CA LEU A 45 4.40 -8.29 -15.87
C LEU A 45 4.85 -9.32 -16.92
N ASN A 46 5.78 -10.21 -16.60
CA ASN A 46 6.23 -11.25 -17.54
C ASN A 46 5.11 -12.25 -17.86
N ALA A 47 4.27 -12.59 -16.88
CA ALA A 47 3.12 -13.47 -17.08
C ALA A 47 2.11 -12.88 -18.09
N LEU A 48 1.97 -11.56 -18.15
CA LEU A 48 1.15 -10.87 -19.14
C LEU A 48 1.73 -10.91 -20.56
N SER A 49 3.04 -11.18 -20.71
CA SER A 49 3.71 -11.26 -22.01
C SER A 49 3.57 -12.62 -22.68
N THR A 50 3.32 -13.68 -21.91
CA THR A 50 3.08 -15.02 -22.45
C THR A 50 1.58 -15.27 -22.47
N PRO A 51 0.91 -15.19 -23.63
CA PRO A 51 -0.45 -15.71 -23.72
C PRO A 51 -0.45 -17.17 -23.27
N SER A 52 -1.49 -17.59 -22.55
CA SER A 52 -1.81 -19.01 -22.38
C SER A 52 -1.74 -19.63 -23.77
N LYS A 53 -0.74 -20.50 -24.01
CA LYS A 53 -0.59 -21.15 -25.31
C LYS A 53 -1.92 -21.83 -25.64
N PRO A 54 -2.43 -21.74 -26.89
CA PRO A 54 -3.54 -22.61 -27.29
C PRO A 54 -3.16 -24.08 -27.02
N ALA A 55 -4.17 -24.93 -26.85
CA ALA A 55 -3.97 -26.36 -26.67
C ALA A 55 -2.95 -26.89 -27.69
N PHE A 56 -2.02 -27.74 -27.24
CA PHE A 56 -0.94 -28.25 -28.06
C PHE A 56 -1.50 -28.87 -29.35
N ASP A 57 -1.19 -28.26 -30.49
CA ASP A 57 -1.54 -28.76 -31.81
C ASP A 57 -0.28 -29.41 -32.45
N PRO A 58 -0.27 -30.75 -32.62
CA PRO A 58 0.87 -31.48 -33.17
C PRO A 58 1.23 -31.07 -34.61
N THR A 59 0.36 -30.34 -35.32
CA THR A 59 0.62 -29.83 -36.67
C THR A 59 1.45 -28.54 -36.69
N THR A 60 1.63 -27.87 -35.55
CA THR A 60 2.35 -26.59 -35.45
C THR A 60 3.87 -26.74 -35.22
N THR A 61 4.36 -27.99 -35.14
CA THR A 61 5.76 -28.33 -34.81
C THR A 61 6.76 -27.98 -35.91
N SER A 62 6.30 -27.62 -37.12
CA SER A 62 7.13 -27.48 -38.32
C SER A 62 7.63 -26.06 -38.60
N THR A 63 7.10 -25.06 -37.90
CA THR A 63 7.48 -23.65 -38.12
C THR A 63 8.25 -23.11 -36.92
N PRO A 64 9.49 -22.61 -37.09
CA PRO A 64 10.15 -21.82 -36.08
C PRO A 64 9.25 -20.62 -35.76
N TYR A 65 8.66 -20.59 -34.56
CA TYR A 65 7.98 -19.38 -34.10
C TYR A 65 9.01 -18.26 -34.06
N PRO A 66 8.72 -17.08 -34.66
CA PRO A 66 9.60 -15.93 -34.52
C PRO A 66 9.62 -15.53 -33.03
N ILE A 67 10.67 -15.95 -32.33
CA ILE A 67 10.98 -15.47 -30.98
C ILE A 67 11.57 -14.08 -31.16
N ALA A 68 10.72 -13.11 -31.44
CA ALA A 68 11.03 -11.73 -31.10
C ALA A 68 10.54 -11.55 -29.66
N PRO A 69 11.41 -11.51 -28.65
CA PRO A 69 10.99 -11.05 -27.35
C PRO A 69 10.73 -9.55 -27.52
N THR A 70 9.48 -9.14 -27.74
CA THR A 70 9.16 -7.74 -27.52
C THR A 70 9.51 -7.47 -26.07
N ARG A 71 10.59 -6.71 -25.85
CA ARG A 71 11.08 -6.35 -24.50
C ARG A 71 10.01 -5.62 -23.70
N HIS A 72 9.04 -5.06 -24.41
CA HIS A 72 7.92 -4.31 -23.92
C HIS A 72 6.60 -5.05 -24.12
N LEU A 73 5.72 -4.89 -23.15
CA LEU A 73 4.34 -5.35 -23.18
C LEU A 73 3.48 -4.44 -24.07
N PRO A 74 2.40 -4.97 -24.68
CA PRO A 74 1.44 -4.15 -25.41
C PRO A 74 0.86 -3.03 -24.51
N ALA A 75 0.73 -1.82 -25.06
CA ALA A 75 0.27 -0.65 -24.30
C ALA A 75 -1.08 -0.86 -23.60
N GLN A 76 -2.01 -1.58 -24.25
CA GLN A 76 -3.33 -1.87 -23.67
C GLN A 76 -3.24 -2.81 -22.45
N THR A 77 -2.36 -3.81 -22.50
CA THR A 77 -2.13 -4.74 -21.39
C THR A 77 -1.52 -4.03 -20.19
N CYS A 78 -0.54 -3.16 -20.43
CA CYS A 78 0.05 -2.31 -19.40
C CYS A 78 -0.96 -1.34 -18.78
N ARG A 79 -1.83 -0.75 -19.60
CA ARG A 79 -2.92 0.11 -19.14
C ARG A 79 -3.87 -0.65 -18.22
N ALA A 80 -4.36 -1.80 -18.67
CA ALA A 80 -5.28 -2.61 -17.90
C ALA A 80 -4.67 -3.03 -16.55
N PHE A 81 -3.44 -3.56 -16.56
CA PHE A 81 -2.75 -3.94 -15.33
C PHE A 81 -2.57 -2.74 -14.38
N THR A 82 -2.14 -1.60 -14.90
CA THR A 82 -1.88 -0.42 -14.08
C THR A 82 -3.17 0.13 -13.46
N GLU A 83 -4.20 0.37 -14.28
CA GLU A 83 -5.43 1.03 -13.84
C GLU A 83 -6.37 0.12 -13.04
N GLN A 84 -6.34 -1.20 -13.28
CA GLN A 84 -7.27 -2.15 -12.66
C GLN A 84 -6.66 -2.95 -11.50
N ILE A 85 -5.33 -3.06 -11.42
CA ILE A 85 -4.66 -3.89 -10.41
C ILE A 85 -3.72 -3.04 -9.56
N LEU A 86 -2.73 -2.39 -10.19
CA LEU A 86 -1.66 -1.72 -9.47
C LEU A 86 -2.15 -0.49 -8.68
N LEU A 87 -2.79 0.47 -9.37
CA LEU A 87 -3.26 1.72 -8.76
C LEU A 87 -4.35 1.50 -7.69
N PRO A 88 -5.35 0.62 -7.91
CA PRO A 88 -6.31 0.28 -6.86
C PRO A 88 -5.66 -0.33 -5.61
N SER A 89 -4.67 -1.22 -5.77
CA SER A 89 -3.95 -1.81 -4.63
C SER A 89 -3.16 -0.75 -3.84
N TRP A 90 -2.46 0.14 -4.55
CA TRP A 90 -1.77 1.27 -3.92
C TRP A 90 -2.75 2.20 -3.21
N GLN A 91 -3.93 2.44 -3.79
CA GLN A 91 -4.97 3.24 -3.17
C GLN A 91 -5.45 2.61 -1.86
N SER A 92 -5.78 1.31 -1.87
CA SER A 92 -6.19 0.57 -0.67
C SER A 92 -5.17 0.69 0.46
N ARG A 93 -3.88 0.53 0.18
CA ARG A 93 -2.82 0.73 1.18
C ARG A 93 -2.73 2.18 1.66
N SER A 94 -2.90 3.16 0.78
CA SER A 94 -2.95 4.57 1.15
C SER A 94 -4.13 4.86 2.07
N ASP A 95 -5.30 4.28 1.82
CA ASP A 95 -6.50 4.47 2.63
C ASP A 95 -6.30 3.92 4.04
N VAL A 96 -5.72 2.72 4.18
CA VAL A 96 -5.35 2.16 5.49
C VAL A 96 -4.36 3.05 6.24
N LEU A 97 -3.31 3.53 5.56
CA LEU A 97 -2.31 4.41 6.18
C LEU A 97 -2.88 5.78 6.55
N ASN A 98 -3.83 6.31 5.78
CA ASN A 98 -4.53 7.56 6.07
C ASN A 98 -5.48 7.40 7.25
N TYR A 99 -6.24 6.30 7.27
CA TYR A 99 -7.11 5.96 8.38
C TYR A 99 -6.32 5.81 9.68
N CYS A 100 -5.24 5.01 9.68
CA CYS A 100 -4.41 4.85 10.87
C CYS A 100 -3.66 6.12 11.27
N ALA A 101 -3.38 7.04 10.35
CA ALA A 101 -2.85 8.36 10.70
C ALA A 101 -3.88 9.20 11.46
N ALA A 102 -5.15 9.17 11.04
CA ALA A 102 -6.23 9.86 11.74
C ALA A 102 -6.46 9.27 13.14
N VAL A 103 -6.47 7.94 13.27
CA VAL A 103 -6.55 7.24 14.57
C VAL A 103 -5.36 7.58 15.48
N ALA A 104 -4.15 7.75 14.91
CA ALA A 104 -2.98 8.11 15.70
C ALA A 104 -3.04 9.53 16.29
N THR A 105 -3.88 10.40 15.72
CA THR A 105 -4.10 11.77 16.19
C THR A 105 -5.31 11.93 17.10
N SER A 106 -6.17 10.92 17.21
CA SER A 106 -7.32 10.93 18.13
C SER A 106 -6.91 10.46 19.53
N ASP A 107 -7.63 10.92 20.55
CA ASP A 107 -7.48 10.42 21.92
C ASP A 107 -7.80 8.92 21.99
N ASP A 108 -6.98 8.16 22.71
CA ASP A 108 -7.16 6.73 22.98
C ASP A 108 -7.61 6.53 24.44
N PRO A 109 -8.94 6.53 24.71
CA PRO A 109 -9.45 6.36 26.07
C PRO A 109 -9.22 4.95 26.62
N ASP A 110 -8.96 3.96 25.75
CA ASP A 110 -8.78 2.56 26.10
C ASP A 110 -7.30 2.17 26.26
N ASP A 111 -6.40 3.16 26.36
CA ASP A 111 -4.97 2.92 26.57
C ASP A 111 -4.71 2.38 27.99
N PRO A 112 -4.30 1.10 28.13
CA PRO A 112 -4.11 0.47 29.44
C PRO A 112 -2.95 1.08 30.23
N ASP A 113 -1.99 1.70 29.54
CA ASP A 113 -0.78 2.27 30.15
C ASP A 113 -0.96 3.76 30.50
N SER A 114 -2.13 4.34 30.22
CA SER A 114 -2.42 5.76 30.47
C SER A 114 -2.20 6.18 31.93
N ILE A 115 -2.73 5.40 32.88
CA ILE A 115 -2.58 5.64 34.32
C ILE A 115 -1.14 5.40 34.76
N ILE A 116 -0.50 4.34 34.27
CA ILE A 116 0.89 4.01 34.62
C ILE A 116 1.82 5.15 34.21
N ARG A 117 1.68 5.65 32.97
CA ARG A 117 2.45 6.81 32.48
C ARG A 117 2.24 8.06 33.31
N LEU A 118 1.00 8.33 33.73
CA LEU A 118 0.69 9.48 34.56
C LEU A 118 1.41 9.39 35.91
N VAL A 119 1.38 8.22 36.55
CA VAL A 119 2.08 7.96 37.81
C VAL A 119 3.59 8.08 37.64
N GLU A 120 4.17 7.48 36.60
CA GLU A 120 5.59 7.60 36.28
C GLU A 120 6.02 9.07 36.13
N GLY A 121 5.21 9.87 35.42
CA GLY A 121 5.45 11.30 35.24
C GLY A 121 5.29 12.12 36.52
N MET A 122 4.49 11.69 37.49
CA MET A 122 4.42 12.32 38.82
C MET A 122 5.67 11.98 39.65
N VAL A 123 6.06 10.71 39.67
CA VAL A 123 7.24 10.24 40.40
C VAL A 123 8.52 10.91 39.87
N ASP A 124 8.67 11.05 38.56
CA ASP A 124 9.83 11.72 37.98
C ASP A 124 9.86 13.22 38.31
N LYS A 125 8.71 13.90 38.39
CA LYS A 125 8.65 15.32 38.80
C LYS A 125 9.11 15.55 40.24
N GLU A 126 8.89 14.57 41.12
CA GLU A 126 9.33 14.63 42.53
C GLU A 126 10.81 14.21 42.69
N ARG A 127 11.42 13.63 41.66
CA ARG A 127 12.78 13.11 41.70
C ARG A 127 13.81 14.24 41.69
N VAL A 128 14.62 14.31 42.74
CA VAL A 128 15.78 15.22 42.82
C VAL A 128 17.03 14.47 42.39
N VAL A 129 17.74 15.01 41.39
CA VAL A 129 18.93 14.40 40.79
C VAL A 129 20.15 15.26 41.07
N ASP A 130 21.19 14.69 41.70
CA ASP A 130 22.50 15.33 41.83
C ASP A 130 23.38 14.93 40.64
N GLU A 131 23.36 15.77 39.61
CA GLU A 131 24.13 15.58 38.37
C GLU A 131 25.66 15.52 38.60
N ARG A 132 26.13 16.01 39.76
CA ARG A 132 27.55 15.99 40.12
C ARG A 132 28.00 14.62 40.63
N LEU A 133 27.09 13.81 41.17
CA LEU A 133 27.37 12.46 41.64
C LEU A 133 27.22 11.43 40.51
N ASP A 134 26.23 11.61 39.63
CA ASP A 134 26.04 10.78 38.44
C ASP A 134 25.41 11.57 37.26
N PRO A 135 26.19 11.91 36.22
CA PRO A 135 25.71 12.61 35.02
C PRO A 135 24.63 11.88 34.20
N TYR A 136 24.41 10.58 34.41
CA TYR A 136 23.42 9.79 33.67
C TYR A 136 22.12 9.55 34.44
N SER A 137 22.15 9.77 35.76
CA SER A 137 20.99 9.57 36.63
C SER A 137 19.80 10.45 36.26
N GLY A 138 19.99 11.58 35.57
CA GLY A 138 18.92 12.49 35.14
C GLY A 138 17.99 11.97 34.04
N ARG A 139 18.34 10.89 33.33
CA ARG A 139 17.57 10.42 32.17
C ARG A 139 16.29 9.70 32.59
N PHE A 140 15.14 10.30 32.28
CA PHE A 140 13.84 9.65 32.36
C PHE A 140 13.25 9.47 30.96
N PHE A 141 12.81 8.25 30.67
CA PHE A 141 12.14 7.90 29.42
C PHE A 141 10.74 7.38 29.77
N PRO A 142 9.71 8.25 29.72
CA PRO A 142 8.34 7.81 29.92
C PRO A 142 7.98 6.71 28.92
N ARG A 143 7.10 5.79 29.31
CA ARG A 143 6.52 4.87 28.35
C ARG A 143 5.76 5.66 27.27
N GLU A 144 5.94 5.26 26.02
CA GLU A 144 5.24 5.88 24.89
C GLU A 144 3.75 5.51 24.91
N SER A 145 2.88 6.40 24.42
CA SER A 145 1.47 6.05 24.22
C SER A 145 1.25 5.13 23.03
N ARG A 146 0.15 4.37 23.02
CA ARG A 146 -0.20 3.56 21.84
C ARG A 146 -0.33 4.43 20.59
N THR A 147 -0.84 5.65 20.73
CA THR A 147 -0.95 6.66 19.66
C THR A 147 0.41 7.18 19.19
N GLU A 148 1.37 7.37 20.09
CA GLU A 148 2.75 7.76 19.74
C GLU A 148 3.48 6.63 19.00
N VAL A 149 3.39 5.40 19.51
CA VAL A 149 3.91 4.20 18.85
C VAL A 149 3.29 4.05 17.45
N LEU A 150 1.97 4.21 17.34
CA LEU A 150 1.25 4.14 16.07
C LEU A 150 1.69 5.24 15.10
N THR A 151 1.86 6.48 15.58
CA THR A 151 2.36 7.61 14.77
C THR A 151 3.70 7.28 14.14
N ARG A 152 4.64 6.75 14.93
CA ARG A 152 5.96 6.32 14.43
C ARG A 152 5.83 5.21 13.40
N VAL A 153 5.01 4.20 13.66
CA VAL A 153 4.77 3.09 12.72
C VAL A 153 4.21 3.60 11.40
N VAL A 154 3.17 4.43 11.42
CA VAL A 154 2.54 4.99 10.21
C VAL A 154 3.53 5.84 9.41
N ARG A 155 4.34 6.68 10.07
CA ARG A 155 5.40 7.46 9.39
C ARG A 155 6.40 6.56 8.68
N ASN A 156 6.88 5.52 9.36
CA ASN A 156 7.82 4.55 8.78
C ASN A 156 7.18 3.80 7.60
N GLU A 157 5.95 3.32 7.75
CA GLU A 157 5.27 2.60 6.68
C GLU A 157 4.96 3.47 5.46
N ARG A 158 4.72 4.78 5.64
CA ARG A 158 4.61 5.73 4.53
C ARG A 158 5.93 5.89 3.77
N MET A 159 7.05 5.93 4.48
CA MET A 159 8.37 5.99 3.85
C MET A 159 8.65 4.71 3.06
N VAL A 160 8.40 3.54 3.66
CA VAL A 160 8.53 2.25 2.97
C VAL A 160 7.63 2.20 1.74
N GLU A 161 6.38 2.63 1.87
CA GLU A 161 5.43 2.65 0.77
C GLU A 161 5.90 3.54 -0.38
N ASN A 162 6.50 4.69 -0.09
CA ASN A 162 7.09 5.55 -1.10
C ASN A 162 8.24 4.85 -1.86
N ILE A 163 9.15 4.18 -1.14
CA ILE A 163 10.26 3.42 -1.74
C ILE A 163 9.74 2.27 -2.61
N VAL A 164 8.75 1.53 -2.11
CA VAL A 164 8.14 0.40 -2.85
C VAL A 164 7.50 0.90 -4.14
N ARG A 165 6.67 1.94 -4.09
CA ARG A 165 6.03 2.51 -5.29
C ARG A 165 7.03 3.01 -6.31
N GLU A 166 8.07 3.69 -5.86
CA GLU A 166 9.13 4.18 -6.75
C GLU A 166 9.85 3.02 -7.46
N ARG A 167 10.20 1.96 -6.72
CA ARG A 167 10.83 0.76 -7.27
C ARG A 167 9.92 0.03 -8.25
N THR A 168 8.66 -0.20 -7.87
CA THR A 168 7.66 -0.86 -8.72
C THR A 168 7.46 -0.05 -10.00
N TRP A 169 7.29 1.27 -9.88
CA TRP A 169 7.09 2.15 -11.03
C TRP A 169 8.27 2.15 -11.99
N ARG A 170 9.50 2.08 -11.47
CA ARG A 170 10.71 1.96 -12.30
C ARG A 170 10.63 0.74 -13.22
N ILE A 171 10.21 -0.41 -12.69
CA ILE A 171 10.07 -1.66 -13.46
C ILE A 171 8.90 -1.58 -14.43
N VAL A 172 7.76 -1.03 -14.00
CA VAL A 172 6.60 -0.81 -14.88
C VAL A 172 7.01 0.05 -16.08
N LYS A 173 7.71 1.17 -15.88
CA LYS A 173 8.19 2.02 -16.97
C LYS A 173 9.12 1.29 -17.94
N GLU A 174 10.03 0.44 -17.43
CA GLU A 174 10.93 -0.34 -18.28
C GLU A 174 10.16 -1.33 -19.16
N LYS A 175 9.18 -2.04 -18.60
CA LYS A 175 8.41 -3.07 -19.31
C LYS A 175 7.27 -2.51 -20.15
N CYS A 176 6.78 -1.33 -19.83
CA CYS A 176 5.63 -0.71 -20.46
C CYS A 176 6.04 0.55 -21.24
N GLY A 177 7.16 0.53 -21.96
CA GLY A 177 7.81 1.71 -22.54
C GLY A 177 6.97 2.61 -23.47
N GLU A 178 5.82 2.14 -23.95
CA GLU A 178 4.83 2.93 -24.72
C GLU A 178 3.67 3.46 -23.86
N PHE A 179 3.43 2.86 -22.69
CA PHE A 179 2.39 3.24 -21.76
C PHE A 179 2.91 4.32 -20.81
N GLY A 180 2.47 5.55 -21.05
CA GLY A 180 2.88 6.72 -20.27
C GLY A 180 4.11 7.36 -20.92
N ALA A 181 3.84 8.32 -21.82
CA ALA A 181 4.82 9.16 -22.48
C ALA A 181 5.98 9.50 -21.52
N LEU A 182 7.14 8.91 -21.79
CA LEU A 182 8.47 9.17 -21.24
C LEU A 182 8.54 10.35 -20.24
N GLY A 183 8.12 10.17 -18.97
CA GLY A 183 8.34 11.24 -17.99
C GLY A 183 7.52 11.24 -16.70
N GLU A 184 6.32 10.64 -16.65
CA GLU A 184 5.46 10.86 -15.48
C GLU A 184 5.92 10.09 -14.22
N ASP A 185 6.01 10.83 -13.10
CA ASP A 185 6.19 10.26 -11.76
C ASP A 185 4.94 9.47 -11.37
N TRP A 186 5.12 8.40 -10.58
CA TRP A 186 4.04 7.53 -10.16
C TRP A 186 2.95 8.29 -9.39
N ARG A 187 3.32 9.39 -8.72
CA ARG A 187 2.40 10.28 -8.00
C ARG A 187 1.43 10.97 -8.96
N GLY A 188 1.94 11.45 -10.09
CA GLY A 188 1.12 12.08 -11.13
C GLY A 188 0.09 11.11 -11.68
N VAL A 189 0.54 9.90 -12.04
CA VAL A 189 -0.34 8.84 -12.56
C VAL A 189 -1.41 8.44 -11.55
N LEU A 190 -1.04 8.23 -10.27
CA LEU A 190 -2.00 7.88 -9.23
C LEU A 190 -3.02 9.00 -8.99
N ASN A 191 -2.58 10.27 -8.96
CA ASN A 191 -3.49 11.41 -8.79
C ASN A 191 -4.44 11.55 -9.99
N ALA A 192 -3.93 11.43 -11.21
CA ALA A 192 -4.77 11.46 -12.41
C ALA A 192 -5.79 10.32 -12.42
N TRP A 193 -5.40 9.12 -11.98
CA TRP A 193 -6.31 7.99 -11.82
C TRP A 193 -7.39 8.24 -10.76
N ARG A 194 -7.04 8.84 -9.61
CA ARG A 194 -8.01 9.23 -8.57
C ARG A 194 -9.06 10.20 -9.09
N VAL A 195 -8.62 11.22 -9.83
CA VAL A 195 -9.51 12.22 -10.44
C VAL A 195 -10.49 11.53 -11.40
N ARG A 196 -9.97 10.73 -12.34
CA ARG A 196 -10.83 9.97 -13.27
C ARG A 196 -11.81 9.04 -12.56
N LYS A 197 -11.36 8.36 -11.50
CA LYS A 197 -12.23 7.47 -10.72
C LYS A 197 -13.32 8.26 -9.98
N GLY A 198 -12.97 9.39 -9.36
CA GLY A 198 -13.91 10.25 -8.67
C GLY A 198 -14.94 10.89 -9.60
N GLU A 199 -14.52 11.29 -10.80
CA GLU A 199 -15.43 11.77 -11.87
C GLU A 199 -16.39 10.66 -12.33
N CYS A 200 -15.91 9.43 -12.50
CA CYS A 200 -16.75 8.27 -12.82
C CYS A 200 -17.74 7.95 -11.69
N GLU A 201 -17.32 7.98 -10.42
CA GLU A 201 -18.21 7.74 -9.28
C GLU A 201 -19.28 8.84 -9.17
N ALA A 202 -18.92 10.11 -9.39
CA ALA A 202 -19.88 11.22 -9.41
C ALA A 202 -20.87 11.12 -10.58
N ALA A 203 -20.42 10.74 -11.77
CA ALA A 203 -21.27 10.53 -12.94
C ALA A 203 -22.28 9.38 -12.74
N VAL A 204 -21.89 8.32 -12.01
CA VAL A 204 -22.78 7.21 -11.66
C VAL A 204 -23.84 7.63 -10.63
N ILE A 205 -23.51 8.54 -9.71
CA ILE A 205 -24.45 9.04 -8.69
C ILE A 205 -25.48 10.01 -9.29
N HIS A 206 -25.11 10.79 -10.31
CA HIS A 206 -26.00 11.78 -10.95
C HIS A 206 -26.76 11.24 -12.18
N GLY A 207 -26.52 9.99 -12.59
CA GLY A 207 -27.11 9.37 -13.78
C GLY A 207 -28.26 8.39 -13.51
N ASN A 208 -28.86 8.40 -12.32
CA ASN A 208 -30.03 7.57 -11.95
C ASN A 208 -31.23 8.44 -11.59
#